data_AF-I4ANM8-F1
#
_entry.id   AF-I4ANM8-F1
#
_cell.length_a   1.000
_cell.length_b   1.000
_cell.length_c   1.000
_cell.angle_alpha   90.00
_cell.angle_beta   90.00
_cell.angle_gamma   90.00
#
_symmetry.space_group_name_H-M   'P 1'
#
loop_
_entity.id
_entity.type
_entity.pdbx_description
1 polymer ?
#
loop_
_entity_poly.entity_id
_entity_poly.type
_entity_poly.pdbx_seq_one_letter_code
_entity_poly.pdbx_strand_id
1 'polypeptide(L)'
;MKGLKLIEELNAEDNSFLIQLRSNLHWNHNSFMNLIDKLYKECQRTEKDTVLDREIACGIWYISTFIKDWSTDENFPQKFSEEYYENAYELIDDLVYHYFMAKSLYIYKSIIEDKIKEMKLFFK
;
A
#
# COMPACT_ATOMS: atom_id res chain seq x y z
N MET A 1 -12.12 13.27 -12.52
CA MET A 1 -12.32 13.21 -11.04
C MET A 1 -10.96 13.26 -10.39
N LYS A 2 -10.80 14.05 -9.33
CA LYS A 2 -9.56 14.08 -8.54
C LYS A 2 -9.49 12.75 -7.78
N GLY A 3 -8.40 12.00 -7.92
CA GLY A 3 -8.21 10.78 -7.14
C GLY A 3 -8.15 11.10 -5.63
N LEU A 4 -8.45 10.10 -4.79
CA LEU A 4 -8.35 10.23 -3.33
C LEU A 4 -6.97 10.75 -2.91
N LYS A 5 -6.90 11.40 -1.76
CA LYS A 5 -5.66 11.68 -1.04
C LYS A 5 -5.23 10.45 -0.25
N LEU A 6 -3.98 10.41 0.19
CA LEU A 6 -3.50 9.30 1.02
C LEU A 6 -4.34 9.16 2.30
N ILE A 7 -4.64 10.27 2.97
CA ILE A 7 -5.46 10.23 4.19
C ILE A 7 -6.86 9.64 3.96
N GLU A 8 -7.46 9.92 2.80
CA GLU A 8 -8.78 9.39 2.45
C GLU A 8 -8.72 7.87 2.16
N GLU A 9 -7.62 7.38 1.58
CA GLU A 9 -7.40 5.92 1.47
C GLU A 9 -7.24 5.25 2.84
N LEU A 10 -6.47 5.87 3.74
CA LEU A 10 -6.15 5.35 5.07
C LEU A 10 -7.36 5.38 6.01
N ASN A 11 -8.25 6.35 5.86
CA ASN A 11 -9.48 6.47 6.64
C ASN A 11 -10.63 5.59 6.11
N ALA A 12 -10.37 4.75 5.09
CA ALA A 12 -11.36 3.89 4.45
C ALA A 12 -12.57 4.68 3.90
N GLU A 13 -12.32 5.84 3.29
CA GLU A 13 -13.36 6.64 2.63
C GLU A 13 -13.91 5.94 1.38
N ASP A 14 -15.01 6.46 0.84
CA ASP A 14 -15.66 5.91 -0.35
C ASP A 14 -14.68 5.75 -1.52
N ASN A 15 -14.75 4.57 -2.16
CA ASN A 15 -13.89 4.12 -3.26
C ASN A 15 -12.41 3.85 -2.89
N SER A 16 -12.03 3.96 -1.62
CA SER A 16 -10.69 3.54 -1.18
C SER A 16 -10.48 2.04 -1.39
N PHE A 17 -9.22 1.61 -1.44
CA PHE A 17 -8.91 0.19 -1.34
C PHE A 17 -9.38 -0.39 0.00
N LEU A 18 -9.16 0.37 1.09
CA LEU A 18 -9.35 -0.11 2.44
C LEU A 18 -10.82 -0.43 2.75
N ILE A 19 -11.78 0.39 2.27
CA ILE A 19 -13.21 0.10 2.47
C ILE A 19 -13.66 -1.14 1.70
N GLN A 20 -13.13 -1.34 0.48
CA GLN A 20 -13.45 -2.51 -0.34
C GLN A 20 -12.91 -3.80 0.31
N LEU A 21 -11.69 -3.74 0.85
CA LEU A 21 -11.08 -4.87 1.55
C LEU A 21 -11.83 -5.19 2.85
N ARG A 22 -12.03 -4.18 3.71
CA ARG A 22 -12.60 -4.35 5.05
C ARG A 22 -14.06 -4.79 5.03
N SER A 23 -14.88 -4.19 4.16
CA SER A 23 -16.33 -4.41 4.17
C SER A 23 -16.78 -5.52 3.24
N ASN A 24 -16.04 -5.78 2.15
CA ASN A 24 -16.52 -6.66 1.07
C ASN A 24 -15.57 -7.82 0.76
N LEU A 25 -14.46 -7.98 1.52
CA LEU A 25 -13.39 -8.93 1.22
C LEU A 25 -12.91 -8.82 -0.24
N HIS A 26 -12.95 -7.59 -0.79
CA HIS A 26 -12.68 -7.36 -2.18
C HIS A 26 -11.30 -6.75 -2.38
N TRP A 27 -10.35 -7.57 -2.84
CA TRP A 27 -9.08 -7.07 -3.36
C TRP A 27 -9.27 -6.47 -4.76
N ASN A 28 -9.41 -5.15 -4.83
CA ASN A 28 -9.41 -4.43 -6.10
C ASN A 28 -7.98 -4.00 -6.45
N HIS A 29 -7.40 -4.64 -7.46
CA HIS A 29 -6.03 -4.38 -7.90
C HIS A 29 -5.76 -2.91 -8.21
N ASN A 30 -6.68 -2.24 -8.92
CA ASN A 30 -6.49 -0.84 -9.32
C ASN A 30 -6.54 0.09 -8.10
N SER A 31 -7.47 -0.14 -7.16
CA SER A 31 -7.51 0.61 -5.90
C SER A 31 -6.28 0.33 -5.04
N PHE A 32 -5.79 -0.91 -5.00
CA PHE A 32 -4.54 -1.27 -4.32
C PHE A 32 -3.36 -0.50 -4.91
N MET A 33 -3.18 -0.52 -6.24
CA MET A 33 -2.08 0.22 -6.89
C MET A 33 -2.19 1.73 -6.68
N ASN A 34 -3.42 2.27 -6.59
CA ASN A 34 -3.65 3.66 -6.24
C ASN A 34 -3.20 3.99 -4.80
N LEU A 35 -3.38 3.08 -3.84
CA LEU A 35 -2.84 3.24 -2.49
C LEU A 35 -1.30 3.21 -2.52
N ILE A 36 -0.70 2.23 -3.20
CA ILE A 36 0.75 2.09 -3.36
C ILE A 36 1.39 3.36 -3.95
N ASP A 37 0.83 3.90 -5.03
CA ASP A 37 1.34 5.13 -5.66
C ASP A 37 1.29 6.33 -4.71
N LYS A 38 0.30 6.40 -3.81
CA LYS A 38 0.19 7.49 -2.81
C LYS A 38 1.15 7.30 -1.66
N LEU A 39 1.30 6.07 -1.16
CA LEU A 39 2.28 5.72 -0.13
C LEU A 39 3.71 6.02 -0.61
N TYR A 40 4.04 5.63 -1.85
CA TYR A 40 5.35 5.91 -2.41
C TYR A 40 5.63 7.40 -2.54
N LYS A 41 4.65 8.20 -2.99
CA LYS A 41 4.78 9.68 -3.00
C LYS A 41 4.99 10.25 -1.61
N GLU A 42 4.32 9.70 -0.61
CA GLU A 42 4.48 10.14 0.77
C GLU A 42 5.88 9.79 1.32
N CYS A 43 6.44 8.63 0.97
CA CYS A 43 7.83 8.29 1.26
C CYS A 43 8.80 9.31 0.66
N GLN A 44 8.61 9.68 -0.62
CA GLN A 44 9.43 10.69 -1.29
C GLN A 44 9.31 12.09 -0.66
N ARG A 45 8.16 12.40 -0.05
CA ARG A 45 7.97 13.63 0.73
C ARG A 45 8.77 13.55 2.03
N THR A 46 8.67 12.45 2.77
CA THR A 46 9.33 12.30 4.07
C THR A 46 10.84 12.09 4.00
N GLU A 47 11.37 11.59 2.88
CA GLU A 47 12.82 11.61 2.57
C GLU A 47 13.41 13.03 2.68
N LYS A 48 12.61 14.07 2.39
CA LYS A 48 13.04 15.49 2.39
C LYS A 48 12.63 16.24 3.65
N ASP A 49 11.53 15.83 4.29
CA ASP A 49 10.94 16.45 5.46
C ASP A 49 10.62 15.38 6.50
N THR A 50 11.42 15.32 7.56
CA THR A 50 11.34 14.26 8.57
C THR A 50 10.15 14.42 9.53
N VAL A 51 9.34 15.48 9.38
CA VAL A 51 8.12 15.64 10.16
C VAL A 51 7.01 14.74 9.60
N LEU A 52 6.62 13.77 10.42
CA LEU A 52 5.50 12.88 10.14
C LEU A 52 4.20 13.50 10.63
N ASP A 53 3.20 13.53 9.75
CA ASP A 53 1.82 13.76 10.18
C ASP A 53 1.34 12.54 10.98
N ARG A 54 0.81 12.79 12.17
CA ARG A 54 0.42 11.70 13.09
C ARG A 54 -0.69 10.84 12.50
N GLU A 55 -1.68 11.44 11.85
CA GLU A 55 -2.84 10.71 11.30
C GLU A 55 -2.40 9.79 10.16
N ILE A 56 -1.57 10.32 9.25
CA ILE A 56 -0.94 9.53 8.19
C ILE A 56 -0.08 8.40 8.76
N ALA A 57 0.78 8.70 9.73
CA ALA A 57 1.69 7.73 10.33
C ALA A 57 0.92 6.58 10.99
N CYS A 58 -0.12 6.89 11.77
CA CYS A 58 -0.98 5.88 12.38
C CYS A 58 -1.71 5.03 11.33
N GLY A 59 -2.21 5.65 10.26
CA GLY A 59 -2.85 4.93 9.15
C GLY A 59 -1.89 3.98 8.42
N ILE A 60 -0.67 4.44 8.11
CA ILE A 60 0.37 3.62 7.46
C ILE A 60 0.73 2.42 8.34
N TRP A 61 0.91 2.63 9.66
CA TRP A 61 1.16 1.55 10.61
C TRP A 61 -0.01 0.56 10.70
N TYR A 62 -1.26 1.06 10.64
CA TYR A 62 -2.44 0.20 10.67
C TYR A 62 -2.50 -0.72 9.44
N ILE A 63 -2.34 -0.16 8.23
CA ILE A 63 -2.48 -0.95 7.00
C ILE A 63 -1.37 -1.99 6.81
N SER A 64 -0.19 -1.78 7.40
CA SER A 64 0.94 -2.72 7.28
C SER A 64 0.63 -4.09 7.89
N THR A 65 -0.23 -4.11 8.91
CA THR A 65 -0.68 -5.36 9.55
C THR A 65 -2.04 -5.78 9.01
N PHE A 66 -3.00 -4.84 9.00
CA PHE A 66 -4.39 -5.12 8.63
C PHE A 66 -4.54 -5.76 7.25
N ILE A 67 -3.86 -5.24 6.21
CA ILE A 67 -4.06 -5.73 4.85
C ILE A 67 -3.71 -7.21 4.77
N LYS A 68 -2.53 -7.60 5.30
CA LYS A 68 -2.06 -8.98 5.28
C LYS A 68 -2.97 -9.87 6.11
N ASP A 69 -3.18 -9.53 7.38
CA ASP A 69 -3.98 -10.33 8.30
C ASP A 69 -5.38 -10.61 7.74
N TRP A 70 -6.01 -9.57 7.17
CA TRP A 70 -7.38 -9.66 6.63
C TRP A 70 -7.47 -10.45 5.33
N SER A 71 -6.42 -10.46 4.50
CA SER A 71 -6.41 -11.15 3.21
C SER A 71 -5.79 -12.55 3.26
N THR A 72 -5.24 -12.93 4.41
CA THR A 72 -4.80 -14.31 4.70
C THR A 72 -5.82 -15.13 5.49
N ASP A 73 -6.95 -14.54 5.89
CA ASP A 73 -8.04 -15.27 6.55
C ASP A 73 -8.57 -16.40 5.66
N GLU A 74 -8.98 -17.51 6.28
CA GLU A 74 -9.48 -18.70 5.58
C GLU A 74 -10.71 -18.42 4.68
N ASN A 75 -11.49 -17.39 5.01
CA ASN A 75 -12.67 -17.00 4.26
C ASN A 75 -12.38 -15.96 3.17
N PHE A 76 -11.12 -15.52 3.04
CA PHE A 76 -10.76 -14.52 2.05
C PHE A 76 -10.77 -15.12 0.64
N PRO A 77 -11.53 -14.51 -0.31
CA PRO A 77 -11.58 -15.02 -1.67
C PRO A 77 -10.28 -14.70 -2.41
N GLN A 78 -9.39 -15.68 -2.50
CA GLN A 78 -8.15 -15.56 -3.27
C GLN A 78 -8.46 -15.48 -4.77
N LYS A 79 -8.35 -14.28 -5.34
CA LYS A 79 -8.59 -14.03 -6.77
C LYS A 79 -7.31 -14.08 -7.61
N PHE A 80 -6.17 -13.88 -6.97
CA PHE A 80 -4.85 -13.85 -7.60
C PHE A 80 -3.98 -14.99 -7.07
N SER A 81 -2.81 -15.20 -7.67
CA SER A 81 -1.84 -16.20 -7.19
C SER A 81 -1.31 -15.84 -5.80
N GLU A 82 -0.84 -16.85 -5.07
CA GLU A 82 -0.13 -16.65 -3.80
C GLU A 82 1.06 -15.69 -3.95
N GLU A 83 1.87 -15.88 -5.00
CA GLU A 83 3.00 -15.01 -5.34
C GLU A 83 2.58 -13.53 -5.50
N TYR A 84 1.41 -13.26 -6.09
CA TYR A 84 0.91 -11.89 -6.20
C TYR A 84 0.68 -11.25 -4.82
N TYR A 85 0.05 -12.00 -3.91
CA TYR A 85 -0.23 -11.50 -2.56
C TYR A 85 1.06 -11.34 -1.75
N GLU A 86 1.98 -12.29 -1.83
CA GLU A 86 3.31 -12.20 -1.19
C GLU A 86 4.06 -10.95 -1.67
N ASN A 87 4.13 -10.72 -2.98
CA ASN A 87 4.75 -9.53 -3.55
C ASN A 87 4.03 -8.24 -3.13
N ALA A 88 2.70 -8.26 -3.00
CA ALA A 88 1.93 -7.13 -2.51
C ALA A 88 2.24 -6.79 -1.05
N TYR A 89 2.34 -7.80 -0.18
CA TYR A 89 2.68 -7.60 1.23
C TYR A 89 4.12 -7.10 1.39
N GLU A 90 5.08 -7.70 0.68
CA GLU A 90 6.47 -7.26 0.72
C GLU A 90 6.60 -5.81 0.25
N LEU A 91 5.88 -5.40 -0.80
CA LEU A 91 5.89 -4.03 -1.27
C LEU A 91 5.28 -3.04 -0.25
N ILE A 92 4.22 -3.43 0.48
CA ILE A 92 3.70 -2.61 1.59
C ILE A 92 4.77 -2.47 2.67
N ASP A 93 5.39 -3.57 3.09
CA ASP A 93 6.40 -3.56 4.15
C ASP A 93 7.62 -2.70 3.77
N ASP A 94 8.09 -2.80 2.53
CA ASP A 94 9.17 -1.97 1.99
C ASP A 94 8.84 -0.47 2.07
N LEU A 95 7.61 -0.09 1.69
CA LEU A 95 7.15 1.30 1.71
C LEU A 95 6.91 1.80 3.13
N VAL A 96 6.38 0.98 4.02
CA VAL A 96 6.18 1.30 5.44
C VAL A 96 7.53 1.54 6.11
N TYR A 97 8.51 0.66 5.89
CA TYR A 97 9.87 0.86 6.37
C TYR A 97 10.43 2.17 5.83
N HIS A 98 10.32 2.40 4.52
CA HIS A 98 10.83 3.60 3.88
C HIS A 98 10.23 4.86 4.52
N TYR A 99 8.90 4.92 4.66
CA TYR A 99 8.21 6.04 5.27
C TYR A 99 8.73 6.37 6.67
N PHE A 100 8.84 5.39 7.55
CA PHE A 100 9.24 5.60 8.95
C PHE A 100 10.75 5.84 9.13
N MET A 101 11.58 5.27 8.26
CA MET A 101 13.03 5.40 8.34
C MET A 101 13.57 6.57 7.51
N ALA A 102 12.69 7.25 6.76
CA ALA A 102 13.04 8.28 5.77
C ALA A 102 14.10 7.84 4.76
N LYS A 103 14.23 6.52 4.53
CA LYS A 103 15.16 5.91 3.57
C LYS A 103 14.67 4.54 3.10
N SER A 104 14.88 4.25 1.83
CA SER A 104 14.64 2.92 1.24
C SER A 104 15.46 1.82 1.94
N LEU A 105 14.89 0.61 2.03
CA LEU A 105 15.64 -0.62 2.39
C LEU A 105 16.75 -0.95 1.39
N TYR A 106 16.52 -0.58 0.13
CA TYR A 106 17.41 -0.87 -0.97
C TYR A 106 18.37 0.28 -1.25
N ILE A 107 19.60 -0.10 -1.65
CA ILE A 107 20.64 0.84 -2.09
C ILE A 107 20.17 1.64 -3.32
N TYR A 108 19.46 0.98 -4.25
CA TYR A 108 18.97 1.59 -5.47
C TYR A 108 17.47 1.83 -5.38
N LYS A 109 17.04 3.09 -5.49
CA LYS A 109 15.63 3.50 -5.49
C LYS A 109 14.81 2.85 -6.61
N SER A 110 15.46 2.49 -7.71
CA SER A 110 14.84 1.79 -8.84
C SER A 110 14.20 0.46 -8.45
N ILE A 111 14.68 -0.21 -7.38
CA ILE A 111 14.13 -1.51 -6.97
C ILE A 111 12.66 -1.37 -6.55
N ILE A 112 12.31 -0.37 -5.74
CA ILE A 112 10.90 -0.13 -5.37
C ILE A 112 10.08 0.27 -6.60
N GLU A 113 10.65 1.10 -7.48
CA GLU A 113 9.97 1.52 -8.71
C GLU A 113 9.70 0.35 -9.65
N ASP A 114 10.62 -0.61 -9.74
CA ASP A 114 10.50 -1.80 -10.57
C ASP A 114 9.50 -2.78 -9.96
N LYS A 115 9.51 -3.01 -8.64
CA LYS A 115 8.46 -3.76 -7.93
C LYS A 115 7.06 -3.15 -8.18
N ILE A 116 6.94 -1.82 -8.11
CA ILE A 116 5.67 -1.13 -8.41
C ILE A 116 5.26 -1.36 -9.88
N LYS A 117 6.19 -1.27 -10.83
CA LYS A 117 5.91 -1.52 -12.27
C LYS A 117 5.49 -2.96 -12.51
N GLU A 118 6.21 -3.93 -11.94
CA GLU A 118 5.90 -5.35 -12.04
C GLU A 118 4.51 -5.63 -11.47
N MET A 119 4.19 -5.10 -10.28
CA MET A 119 2.86 -5.23 -9.70
C MET A 119 1.76 -4.69 -10.62
N LYS A 120 1.98 -3.55 -11.30
CA LYS A 120 1.00 -3.02 -12.29
C LYS A 120 0.81 -3.93 -13.51
N LEU A 121 1.77 -4.80 -13.82
CA LEU A 121 1.72 -5.69 -14.97
C LEU A 121 0.97 -7.01 -14.68
N PHE A 122 0.73 -7.37 -13.42
CA PHE A 122 -0.06 -8.56 -13.06
C PHE A 122 -1.52 -8.51 -13.56
N PHE A 123 -1.98 -7.36 -14.04
CA PHE A 123 -3.35 -7.15 -14.52
C PHE A 123 -3.45 -6.87 -16.04
N LYS A 124 -2.49 -7.35 -16.85
CA LYS A 124 -2.56 -7.30 -18.31
C LYS A 124 -3.02 -8.60 -18.95
#